data_AF-A0A5B0SMY7-F1
#
_entry.id   AF-A0A5B0SMY7-F1
#
_cell.length_a   1.000
_cell.length_b   1.000
_cell.length_c   1.000
_cell.angle_alpha   90.00
_cell.angle_beta   90.00
_cell.angle_gamma   90.00
#
_symmetry.space_group_name_H-M   'P 1'
#
loop_
_entity.id
_entity.type
_entity.pdbx_description
1 polymer ?
#
loop_
_entity_poly.entity_id
_entity_poly.type
_entity_poly.pdbx_seq_one_letter_code
_entity_poly.pdbx_strand_id
1 'polypeptide(L)'
;MARKAQATPFKHESAKEKKKRERLSDRHCKSRLLINALRRGNYQPPSIEHEAQSSQSAWTNEDSHLDDNQGAEEEWQDVTDDRQYNSPGIQQAWGSIPWDVPAPTQNPVPSRYPIFDPEISRSIREHDRNAIHNTRAENWKKIMPKLFSAYLWLKDKTANWTAPCSFDEFTSRFCKCQQSSPRVHQFIDLVDLVGQQRVKINFCFCMPRSVQLLSIGFLPSSPAKPTAGFSMRLLEYHNYAWQNSNVRLKPFVETQRIFSEERSKVLWNHRKTAGRDLRQCFSSSMLVYRDLLDQTIDLVQKTLTLTEKDKLASGTCPACFGPSSKTGLHQLPSVDNRLIVSLDGNFQQRHHKLAGRSTVPLVTPDIFIQPSDLDEVKEYIATQERTHKIPKKADKCADSHKAGNDSQNETTWKACDDTGVMGSCCRHDSVVFLANIHGTGENRALPLAILKRILAIVGPERPVGVLYDLGCSLDKFVNLRNIFAEDRHWIKFGTSVFHSYAHEWSCQIKYNPRYQKGWGLSDGESLERLWSSLSAQISPLRYASRNNRLGALSHRCNYRNQQSIRNLEQIRSSTGAA
;
A
#
# COMPACT_ATOMS: atom_id res chain seq x y z
N MET A 1 -13.47 56.68 11.73
CA MET A 1 -14.58 55.71 11.55
C MET A 1 -14.00 54.34 11.25
N ALA A 2 -14.06 53.39 12.20
CA ALA A 2 -13.57 52.03 11.98
C ALA A 2 -14.67 51.18 11.31
N ARG A 3 -14.40 50.63 10.12
CA ARG A 3 -15.28 49.63 9.50
C ARG A 3 -15.40 48.43 10.44
N LYS A 4 -16.57 48.22 11.04
CA LYS A 4 -16.95 46.92 11.61
C LYS A 4 -16.83 45.91 10.48
N ALA A 5 -15.95 44.92 10.63
CA ALA A 5 -15.97 43.75 9.76
C ALA A 5 -17.37 43.13 9.88
N GLN A 6 -18.17 43.23 8.82
CA GLN A 6 -19.42 42.52 8.71
C GLN A 6 -19.09 41.03 8.82
N ALA A 7 -19.56 40.39 9.89
CA ALA A 7 -19.51 38.94 9.98
C ALA A 7 -20.32 38.40 8.80
N THR A 8 -19.67 37.67 7.90
CA THR A 8 -20.36 36.98 6.82
C THR A 8 -21.21 35.88 7.46
N PRO A 9 -22.55 35.94 7.37
CA PRO A 9 -23.45 35.05 8.12
C PRO A 9 -23.39 33.58 7.64
N PHE A 10 -22.65 33.31 6.56
CA PHE A 10 -22.50 31.98 5.97
C PHE A 10 -21.16 31.29 6.26
N LYS A 11 -20.30 31.87 7.10
CA LYS A 11 -19.03 31.23 7.46
C LYS A 11 -19.24 30.31 8.67
N HIS A 12 -19.39 29.01 8.42
CA HIS A 12 -19.43 28.00 9.48
C HIS A 12 -18.07 27.98 10.21
N GLU A 13 -18.04 28.43 11.46
CA GLU A 13 -16.84 28.39 12.29
C GLU A 13 -16.65 26.98 12.83
N SER A 14 -15.59 26.30 12.38
CA SER A 14 -15.25 24.97 12.88
C SER A 14 -14.92 25.00 14.38
N ALA A 15 -15.14 23.90 15.11
CA ALA A 15 -14.77 23.79 16.52
C ALA A 15 -13.27 24.09 16.77
N LYS A 16 -12.42 23.83 15.77
CA LYS A 16 -10.99 24.18 15.77
C LYS A 16 -10.78 25.68 15.67
N GLU A 17 -11.48 26.37 14.78
CA GLU A 17 -11.42 27.84 14.67
C GLU A 17 -11.99 28.50 15.92
N LYS A 18 -13.09 27.98 16.47
CA LYS A 18 -13.65 28.45 17.74
C LYS A 18 -12.64 28.32 18.89
N LYS A 19 -12.01 27.15 19.04
CA LYS A 19 -10.99 26.93 20.10
C LYS A 19 -9.69 27.68 19.85
N LYS A 20 -9.27 27.84 18.59
CA LYS A 20 -8.12 28.69 18.20
C LYS A 20 -8.44 30.16 18.49
N ARG A 21 -9.66 30.61 18.20
CA ARG A 21 -10.15 31.94 18.52
C ARG A 21 -10.24 32.17 20.01
N GLU A 22 -10.74 31.22 20.79
CA GLU A 22 -10.75 31.28 22.27
C GLU A 22 -9.32 31.35 22.84
N ARG A 23 -8.39 30.50 22.35
CA ARG A 23 -6.97 30.58 22.74
C ARG A 23 -6.32 31.91 22.38
N LEU A 24 -6.69 32.47 21.22
CA LEU A 24 -6.16 33.74 20.75
C LEU A 24 -6.94 34.94 21.32
N SER A 25 -8.14 34.78 21.86
CA SER A 25 -8.96 35.90 22.31
C SER A 25 -8.33 36.59 23.51
N ASP A 26 -7.70 35.83 24.40
CA ASP A 26 -6.98 36.40 25.54
C ASP A 26 -5.74 37.17 25.08
N ARG A 27 -5.00 36.65 24.11
CA ARG A 27 -3.84 37.33 23.51
C ARG A 27 -4.26 38.59 22.76
N HIS A 28 -5.31 38.50 21.95
CA HIS A 28 -5.86 39.62 21.19
C HIS A 28 -6.52 40.67 22.10
N CYS A 29 -7.14 40.26 23.22
CA CYS A 29 -7.68 41.16 24.23
C CYS A 29 -6.55 41.94 24.91
N LYS A 30 -5.49 41.26 25.36
CA LYS A 30 -4.29 41.89 25.94
C LYS A 30 -3.62 42.86 24.96
N SER A 31 -3.40 42.44 23.71
CA SER A 31 -2.84 43.33 22.66
C SER A 31 -3.75 44.51 22.34
N ARG A 32 -5.08 44.35 22.36
CA ARG A 32 -6.03 45.44 22.10
C ARG A 32 -6.14 46.42 23.27
N LEU A 33 -6.05 45.93 24.50
CA LEU A 33 -5.96 46.77 25.71
C LEU A 33 -4.66 47.58 25.72
N LEU A 34 -3.53 46.94 25.38
CA LEU A 34 -2.22 47.59 25.22
C LEU A 34 -2.28 48.73 24.18
N ILE A 35 -2.81 48.44 22.98
CA ILE A 35 -2.91 49.45 21.90
C ILE A 35 -3.85 50.59 22.29
N ASN A 36 -4.94 50.32 23.00
CA ASN A 36 -5.87 51.35 23.48
C ASN A 36 -5.26 52.21 24.61
N ALA A 37 -4.46 51.62 25.49
CA ALA A 37 -3.73 52.34 26.53
C ALA A 37 -2.65 53.25 25.93
N LEU A 38 -1.90 52.75 24.93
CA LEU A 38 -0.90 53.51 24.18
C LEU A 38 -1.53 54.69 23.42
N ARG A 39 -2.68 54.46 22.75
CA ARG A 39 -3.40 55.52 22.02
C ARG A 39 -4.00 56.60 22.92
N ARG A 40 -4.28 56.28 24.18
CA ARG A 40 -4.82 57.24 25.16
C ARG A 40 -3.73 57.97 25.94
N GLY A 41 -2.45 57.60 25.74
CA GLY A 41 -1.33 58.15 26.51
C GLY A 41 -1.24 57.62 27.95
N ASN A 42 -2.04 56.61 28.30
CA ASN A 42 -2.20 56.11 29.67
C ASN A 42 -1.51 54.75 29.88
N TYR A 43 -0.62 54.37 28.96
CA TYR A 43 0.14 53.14 29.09
C TYR A 43 1.24 53.34 30.13
N GLN A 44 1.07 52.72 31.28
CA GLN A 44 2.16 52.51 32.22
C GLN A 44 2.71 51.09 31.99
N PRO A 45 4.00 50.95 31.64
CA PRO A 45 4.62 49.63 31.58
C PRO A 45 4.52 48.99 32.97
N PRO A 46 4.25 47.68 33.05
CA PRO A 46 4.13 47.00 34.34
C PRO A 46 5.42 47.20 35.15
N SER A 47 5.26 47.57 36.42
CA SER A 47 6.34 47.64 37.39
C SER A 47 7.03 46.28 37.47
N ILE A 48 8.34 46.25 37.30
CA ILE A 48 9.14 45.03 37.41
C ILE A 48 9.18 44.65 38.89
N GLU A 49 8.24 43.82 39.33
CA GLU A 49 8.46 42.97 40.50
C GLU A 49 9.27 41.76 40.03
N HIS A 50 10.41 41.55 40.70
CA HIS A 50 11.28 40.41 40.49
C HIS A 50 10.61 39.12 40.99
N GLU A 51 9.73 38.55 40.17
CA GLU A 51 9.41 37.11 40.23
C GLU A 51 10.07 36.40 39.06
N ALA A 52 10.83 35.36 39.39
CA ALA A 52 11.66 34.57 38.49
C ALA A 52 10.83 33.95 37.36
N GLN A 53 11.01 34.46 36.14
CA GLN A 53 10.56 33.78 34.94
C GLN A 53 11.55 32.67 34.57
N SER A 54 10.98 31.48 34.39
CA SER A 54 11.46 30.51 33.43
C SER A 54 11.71 31.19 32.08
N SER A 55 12.95 31.20 31.60
CA SER A 55 13.26 31.61 30.24
C SER A 55 12.95 30.46 29.27
N GLN A 56 11.75 30.54 28.67
CA GLN A 56 11.54 30.04 27.32
C GLN A 56 12.06 31.10 26.35
N SER A 57 13.15 30.82 25.64
CA SER A 57 13.51 31.54 24.41
C SER A 57 12.88 30.83 23.22
N ALA A 58 11.91 31.49 22.61
CA ALA A 58 11.41 31.15 21.29
C ALA A 58 12.28 31.87 20.26
N TRP A 59 13.18 31.14 19.62
CA TRP A 59 13.69 31.50 18.30
C TRP A 59 13.09 30.54 17.28
N THR A 60 12.29 31.10 16.39
CA THR A 60 11.76 30.46 15.20
C THR A 60 12.90 30.19 14.23
N ASN A 61 13.07 28.93 13.85
CA ASN A 61 13.63 28.58 12.54
C ASN A 61 12.73 27.51 11.92
N GLU A 62 12.28 27.84 10.71
CA GLU A 62 11.69 26.91 9.75
C GLU A 62 12.77 25.87 9.39
N ASP A 63 12.50 24.59 9.64
CA ASP A 63 12.71 23.49 8.68
C ASP A 63 12.55 22.09 9.30
N SER A 64 12.06 21.17 8.48
CA SER A 64 12.04 19.69 8.62
C SER A 64 11.03 19.06 9.61
N HIS A 65 9.83 18.80 9.10
CA HIS A 65 8.87 17.86 9.69
C HIS A 65 9.32 16.40 9.50
N LEU A 66 9.86 15.79 10.56
CA LEU A 66 9.87 14.33 10.75
C LEU A 66 8.93 13.96 11.89
N ASP A 67 7.90 13.19 11.53
CA ASP A 67 6.80 12.69 12.36
C ASP A 67 7.35 11.58 13.30
N ASP A 68 7.77 11.94 14.52
CA ASP A 68 7.96 10.99 15.62
C ASP A 68 6.74 11.06 16.55
N ASN A 69 5.74 10.23 16.24
CA ASN A 69 4.61 9.96 17.12
C ASN A 69 4.46 8.44 17.26
N GLN A 70 5.49 7.83 17.83
CA GLN A 70 5.44 6.47 18.37
C GLN A 70 5.62 6.60 19.87
N GLY A 71 4.51 6.52 20.62
CA GLY A 71 4.56 6.49 22.08
C GLY A 71 5.19 5.18 22.52
N ALA A 72 6.36 5.26 23.14
CA ALA A 72 6.86 4.22 24.02
C ALA A 72 5.92 4.13 25.24
N GLU A 73 5.52 2.91 25.57
CA GLU A 73 4.80 2.58 26.80
C GLU A 73 5.83 2.60 27.95
N GLU A 74 5.76 3.59 28.84
CA GLU A 74 6.45 3.54 30.13
C GLU A 74 5.44 3.38 31.26
N GLU A 75 5.64 2.32 32.02
CA GLU A 75 4.89 1.87 33.19
C GLU A 75 5.46 2.60 34.41
N TRP A 76 4.70 3.52 35.02
CA TRP A 76 5.12 4.19 36.26
C TRP A 76 4.43 3.55 37.46
N GLN A 77 5.25 2.87 38.27
CA GLN A 77 4.92 2.49 39.65
C GLN A 77 5.06 3.70 40.57
N ASP A 78 4.08 3.85 41.45
CA ASP A 78 3.91 4.93 42.41
C ASP A 78 4.87 4.73 43.59
N VAL A 79 5.80 5.66 43.83
CA VAL A 79 6.57 5.74 45.08
C VAL A 79 6.69 7.21 45.48
N THR A 80 6.02 7.56 46.57
CA THR A 80 6.14 8.84 47.27
C THR A 80 7.45 8.91 48.04
N ASP A 81 8.24 9.98 47.87
CA ASP A 81 9.20 10.38 48.90
C ASP A 81 9.33 11.92 48.96
N ASP A 82 9.13 12.44 50.16
CA ASP A 82 9.21 13.85 50.56
C ASP A 82 10.67 14.21 50.84
N ARG A 83 11.18 15.31 50.26
CA ARG A 83 12.38 16.03 50.80
C ARG A 83 12.50 17.45 50.26
N GLN A 84 12.32 18.42 51.15
CA GLN A 84 12.61 19.85 50.98
C GLN A 84 14.13 20.12 50.90
N TYR A 85 14.55 21.03 50.02
CA TYR A 85 15.84 21.75 50.17
C TYR A 85 15.75 23.19 49.64
N ASN A 86 16.16 24.15 50.48
CA ASN A 86 16.16 25.60 50.25
C ASN A 86 17.35 26.07 49.40
N SER A 87 17.16 27.18 48.66
CA SER A 87 18.19 27.85 47.83
C SER A 87 18.41 29.31 48.29
N PRO A 88 19.65 29.84 48.37
CA PRO A 88 19.92 31.27 48.49
C PRO A 88 20.19 31.93 47.13
N GLY A 89 19.61 33.12 46.95
CA GLY A 89 19.49 33.84 45.68
C GLY A 89 20.75 34.55 45.18
N ILE A 90 20.84 34.65 43.85
CA ILE A 90 21.81 35.46 43.10
C ILE A 90 21.01 36.54 42.35
N GLN A 91 20.97 37.74 42.93
CA GLN A 91 20.54 38.96 42.26
C GLN A 91 21.35 40.13 42.81
N GLN A 92 22.62 40.25 42.38
CA GLN A 92 23.43 41.46 42.54
C GLN A 92 24.76 41.30 41.77
N ALA A 93 24.74 41.39 40.43
CA ALA A 93 25.97 41.59 39.63
C ALA A 93 25.74 41.97 38.14
N TRP A 94 24.57 42.51 37.74
CA TRP A 94 24.31 42.84 36.33
C TRP A 94 24.66 44.30 35.95
N GLY A 95 25.41 45.01 36.78
CA GLY A 95 25.73 46.44 36.58
C GLY A 95 27.15 46.76 36.11
N SER A 96 28.07 45.80 36.05
CA SER A 96 29.49 46.12 35.85
C SER A 96 30.25 45.07 35.06
N ILE A 97 29.93 44.84 33.79
CA ILE A 97 30.87 44.18 32.87
C ILE A 97 30.96 44.98 31.55
N PRO A 98 32.17 45.42 31.13
CA PRO A 98 32.37 46.22 29.92
C PRO A 98 32.18 45.36 28.67
N TRP A 99 31.52 45.91 27.65
CA TRP A 99 31.18 45.19 26.41
C TRP A 99 32.37 44.97 25.44
N ASP A 100 33.61 45.25 25.84
CA ASP A 100 34.80 45.21 24.97
C ASP A 100 35.94 44.31 25.49
N VAL A 101 35.64 43.19 26.15
CA VAL A 101 36.68 42.20 26.50
C VAL A 101 36.61 41.00 25.55
N PRO A 102 37.67 40.68 24.78
CA PRO A 102 37.69 39.47 23.96
C PRO A 102 37.59 38.23 24.85
N ALA A 103 36.70 37.31 24.48
CA ALA A 103 36.42 36.09 25.25
C ALA A 103 37.70 35.25 25.46
N PRO A 104 37.96 34.73 26.69
CA PRO A 104 39.08 33.85 26.92
C PRO A 104 38.85 32.52 26.23
N THR A 105 39.84 32.08 25.46
CA THR A 105 39.98 30.74 24.89
C THR A 105 40.10 29.71 26.00
N GLN A 106 38.96 29.30 26.57
CA GLN A 106 38.89 28.07 27.35
C GLN A 106 38.06 27.05 26.56
N ASN A 107 38.79 26.09 25.99
CA ASN A 107 38.20 24.89 25.40
C ASN A 107 37.25 24.26 26.42
N PRO A 108 36.00 23.96 26.06
CA PRO A 108 35.06 23.35 26.99
C PRO A 108 35.57 21.96 27.38
N VAL A 109 35.66 21.71 28.69
CA VAL A 109 35.91 20.38 29.24
C VAL A 109 34.75 19.48 28.76
N PRO A 110 35.03 18.37 28.06
CA PRO A 110 33.97 17.52 27.53
C PRO A 110 33.14 16.93 28.68
N SER A 111 31.83 17.07 28.56
CA SER A 111 30.84 16.38 29.38
C SER A 111 31.14 14.87 29.44
N ARG A 112 31.33 14.32 30.65
CA ARG A 112 31.52 12.88 30.93
C ARG A 112 30.20 12.08 30.89
N TYR A 113 29.34 12.34 29.92
CA TYR A 113 28.30 11.40 29.55
C TYR A 113 28.68 10.82 28.19
N PRO A 114 28.75 9.49 28.02
CA PRO A 114 28.98 8.93 26.70
C PRO A 114 27.81 9.37 25.82
N ILE A 115 28.05 10.33 24.94
CA ILE A 115 27.24 10.54 23.77
C ILE A 115 27.32 9.21 23.05
N PHE A 116 26.30 8.36 23.20
CA PHE A 116 26.21 7.13 22.43
C PHE A 116 26.49 7.51 20.98
N ASP A 117 27.49 6.86 20.38
CA ASP A 117 27.84 7.04 18.98
C ASP A 117 26.56 7.20 18.15
N PRO A 118 26.39 8.29 17.38
CA PRO A 118 25.22 8.51 16.55
C PRO A 118 24.84 7.30 15.68
N GLU A 119 25.83 6.47 15.30
CA GLU A 119 25.61 5.22 14.58
C GLU A 119 25.03 4.12 15.47
N ILE A 120 25.55 3.94 16.69
CA ILE A 120 24.99 3.02 17.69
C ILE A 120 23.57 3.44 18.08
N SER A 121 23.34 4.74 18.32
CA SER A 121 22.01 5.29 18.62
C SER A 121 21.02 5.06 17.46
N ARG A 122 21.47 5.19 16.21
CA ARG A 122 20.67 4.90 15.02
C ARG A 122 20.33 3.41 14.93
N SER A 123 21.32 2.55 15.16
CA SER A 123 21.18 1.09 15.14
C SER A 123 20.20 0.59 16.22
N ILE A 124 20.30 1.11 17.46
CA ILE A 124 19.36 0.78 18.53
C ILE A 124 17.94 1.20 18.16
N ARG A 125 17.74 2.45 17.70
CA ARG A 125 16.43 2.92 17.25
C ARG A 125 15.88 2.11 16.08
N GLU A 126 16.76 1.61 15.20
CA GLU A 126 16.35 0.74 14.11
C GLU A 126 15.94 -0.64 14.61
N HIS A 127 16.71 -1.24 15.51
CA HIS A 127 16.40 -2.50 16.18
C HIS A 127 15.04 -2.44 16.89
N ASP A 128 14.82 -1.43 17.73
CA ASP A 128 13.59 -1.28 18.50
C ASP A 128 12.35 -1.14 17.59
N ARG A 129 12.47 -0.33 16.54
CA ARG A 129 11.39 -0.20 15.55
C ARG A 129 11.12 -1.51 14.82
N ASN A 130 12.18 -2.25 14.45
CA ASN A 130 12.04 -3.54 13.78
C ASN A 130 11.36 -4.56 14.70
N ALA A 131 11.73 -4.59 15.99
CA ALA A 131 11.10 -5.42 17.01
C ALA A 131 9.61 -5.10 17.16
N ILE A 132 9.23 -3.81 17.21
CA ILE A 132 7.83 -3.37 17.26
C ILE A 132 7.05 -3.84 16.02
N HIS A 133 7.62 -3.68 14.82
CA HIS A 133 6.96 -4.10 13.58
C HIS A 133 6.78 -5.61 13.49
N ASN A 134 7.78 -6.39 13.87
CA ASN A 134 7.73 -7.86 13.86
C ASN A 134 6.72 -8.38 14.89
N THR A 135 6.78 -7.87 16.11
CA THR A 135 5.82 -8.19 17.18
C THR A 135 4.39 -7.90 16.74
N ARG A 136 4.17 -6.77 16.05
CA ARG A 136 2.84 -6.44 15.52
C ARG A 136 2.38 -7.41 14.44
N ALA A 137 3.25 -7.79 13.51
CA ALA A 137 2.93 -8.76 12.46
C ALA A 137 2.59 -10.14 13.04
N GLU A 138 3.37 -10.61 14.01
CA GLU A 138 3.10 -11.85 14.74
C GLU A 138 1.77 -11.82 15.49
N ASN A 139 1.47 -10.70 16.15
CA ASN A 139 0.20 -10.53 16.86
C ASN A 139 -1.00 -10.55 15.91
N TRP A 140 -0.87 -9.97 14.70
CA TRP A 140 -1.90 -10.13 13.67
C TRP A 140 -2.03 -11.58 13.24
N LYS A 141 -0.93 -12.28 12.95
CA LYS A 141 -0.94 -13.70 12.57
C LYS A 141 -1.64 -14.58 13.61
N LYS A 142 -1.41 -14.34 14.91
CA LYS A 142 -2.04 -15.07 16.02
C LYS A 142 -3.56 -14.84 16.10
N ILE A 143 -4.01 -13.62 15.80
CA ILE A 143 -5.42 -13.21 15.97
C ILE A 143 -6.25 -13.45 14.71
N MET A 144 -5.63 -13.45 13.54
CA MET A 144 -6.30 -13.49 12.25
C MET A 144 -7.30 -14.65 12.10
N PRO A 145 -7.01 -15.90 12.49
CA PRO A 145 -7.98 -17.00 12.35
C PRO A 145 -9.30 -16.75 13.10
N LYS A 146 -9.21 -16.18 14.32
CA LYS A 146 -10.40 -15.83 15.13
C LYS A 146 -11.13 -14.64 14.54
N LEU A 147 -10.38 -13.64 14.04
CA LEU A 147 -10.94 -12.45 13.40
C LEU A 147 -11.66 -12.81 12.09
N PHE A 148 -11.05 -13.64 11.25
CA PHE A 148 -11.60 -14.09 9.97
C PHE A 148 -12.88 -14.91 10.17
N SER A 149 -12.89 -15.83 11.14
CA SER A 149 -14.09 -16.60 11.49
C SER A 149 -15.26 -15.69 11.92
N ALA A 150 -14.97 -14.68 12.75
CA ALA A 150 -15.97 -13.69 13.14
C ALA A 150 -16.43 -12.81 11.96
N TYR A 151 -15.49 -12.40 11.11
CA TYR A 151 -15.75 -11.62 9.89
C TYR A 151 -16.73 -12.34 8.97
N LEU A 152 -16.53 -13.63 8.67
CA LEU A 152 -17.44 -14.38 7.79
C LEU A 152 -18.85 -14.47 8.36
N TRP A 153 -18.99 -14.76 9.65
CA TRP A 153 -20.30 -14.83 10.31
C TRP A 153 -21.01 -13.47 10.29
N LEU A 154 -20.29 -12.39 10.60
CA LEU A 154 -20.85 -11.04 10.59
C LEU A 154 -21.20 -10.58 9.18
N LYS A 155 -20.36 -10.93 8.19
CA LYS A 155 -20.61 -10.64 6.78
C LYS A 155 -21.91 -11.30 6.31
N ASP A 156 -22.16 -12.55 6.66
CA ASP A 156 -23.45 -13.21 6.39
C ASP A 156 -24.61 -12.47 7.09
N LYS A 157 -24.50 -12.26 8.40
CA LYS A 157 -25.61 -11.71 9.21
C LYS A 157 -25.99 -10.27 8.87
N THR A 158 -25.02 -9.45 8.46
CA THR A 158 -25.22 -8.04 8.14
C THR A 158 -25.42 -7.80 6.64
N ALA A 159 -25.52 -8.86 5.83
CA ALA A 159 -25.51 -8.79 4.37
C ALA A 159 -24.34 -7.94 3.85
N ASN A 160 -23.12 -8.24 4.32
CA ASN A 160 -21.90 -7.47 4.08
C ASN A 160 -22.02 -6.00 4.54
N TRP A 161 -22.51 -5.79 5.75
CA TRP A 161 -22.73 -4.46 6.34
C TRP A 161 -23.61 -3.52 5.49
N THR A 162 -24.57 -4.10 4.75
CA THR A 162 -25.59 -3.34 4.00
C THR A 162 -26.95 -3.35 4.69
N ALA A 163 -27.19 -4.31 5.59
CA ALA A 163 -28.44 -4.40 6.34
C ALA A 163 -28.54 -3.32 7.44
N PRO A 164 -29.75 -2.95 7.90
CA PRO A 164 -29.93 -2.00 9.01
C PRO A 164 -29.22 -2.41 10.31
N CYS A 165 -29.04 -3.71 10.54
CA CYS A 165 -28.37 -4.28 11.71
C CYS A 165 -26.83 -4.17 11.71
N SER A 166 -26.24 -3.43 10.76
CA SER A 166 -24.78 -3.35 10.56
C SER A 166 -23.97 -2.87 11.78
N PHE A 167 -24.62 -2.15 12.71
CA PHE A 167 -24.02 -1.63 13.93
C PHE A 167 -24.67 -2.17 15.21
N ASP A 168 -25.50 -3.22 15.09
CA ASP A 168 -26.06 -3.89 16.25
C ASP A 168 -24.94 -4.59 17.04
N GLU A 169 -25.13 -4.70 18.36
CA GLU A 169 -24.13 -5.35 19.20
C GLU A 169 -24.26 -6.88 19.12
N PHE A 170 -23.35 -7.51 18.37
CA PHE A 170 -23.29 -8.98 18.27
C PHE A 170 -22.33 -9.62 19.29
N THR A 171 -21.91 -8.88 20.33
CA THR A 171 -20.94 -9.36 21.33
C THR A 171 -21.40 -10.66 22.00
N SER A 172 -22.70 -10.83 22.23
CA SER A 172 -23.32 -12.02 22.85
C SER A 172 -23.12 -13.31 22.03
N ARG A 173 -22.94 -13.20 20.70
CA ARG A 173 -22.66 -14.36 19.84
C ARG A 173 -21.31 -14.99 20.17
N PHE A 174 -20.34 -14.15 20.51
CA PHE A 174 -18.95 -14.55 20.66
C PHE A 174 -18.55 -14.65 22.15
N CYS A 175 -19.13 -13.84 23.02
CA CYS A 175 -18.90 -13.84 24.47
C CYS A 175 -20.05 -14.51 25.22
N LYS A 176 -19.75 -15.60 25.95
CA LYS A 176 -20.72 -16.27 26.84
C LYS A 176 -20.49 -15.98 28.33
N CYS A 177 -19.59 -15.06 28.66
CA CYS A 177 -19.28 -14.71 30.05
C CYS A 177 -20.43 -13.94 30.69
N GLN A 178 -20.61 -14.13 32.00
CA GLN A 178 -21.60 -13.37 32.77
C GLN A 178 -21.25 -11.88 32.80
N GLN A 179 -22.24 -11.03 33.06
CA GLN A 179 -22.04 -9.58 33.10
C GLN A 179 -21.10 -9.15 34.23
N SER A 180 -21.03 -9.96 35.31
CA SER A 180 -20.13 -9.84 36.45
C SER A 180 -18.67 -10.23 36.16
N SER A 181 -18.39 -10.86 35.02
CA SER A 181 -17.02 -11.29 34.69
C SER A 181 -16.07 -10.09 34.53
N PRO A 182 -14.78 -10.23 34.87
CA PRO A 182 -13.80 -9.15 34.74
C PRO A 182 -13.76 -8.59 33.32
N ARG A 183 -13.79 -7.25 33.21
CA ARG A 183 -13.71 -6.52 31.94
C ARG A 183 -12.68 -5.40 32.03
N VAL A 184 -12.03 -5.13 30.91
CA VAL A 184 -11.14 -3.98 30.76
C VAL A 184 -11.89 -2.86 30.07
N HIS A 185 -11.89 -1.69 30.70
CA HIS A 185 -12.40 -0.47 30.10
C HIS A 185 -11.32 0.19 29.27
N GLN A 186 -11.62 0.50 28.01
CA GLN A 186 -10.69 1.24 27.16
C GLN A 186 -11.46 2.23 26.26
N PHE A 187 -10.92 3.43 26.11
CA PHE A 187 -11.43 4.39 25.13
C PHE A 187 -10.90 4.06 23.74
N ILE A 188 -11.83 3.95 22.78
CA ILE A 188 -11.54 3.67 21.38
C ILE A 188 -12.11 4.80 20.52
N ASP A 189 -11.31 5.28 19.58
CA ASP A 189 -11.77 6.23 18.55
C ASP A 189 -12.40 5.46 17.39
N LEU A 190 -13.72 5.54 17.28
CA LEU A 190 -14.47 4.93 16.19
C LEU A 190 -14.70 5.97 15.09
N VAL A 191 -14.39 5.60 13.85
CA VAL A 191 -14.58 6.45 12.68
C VAL A 191 -15.41 5.73 11.65
N ASP A 192 -16.39 6.44 11.13
CA ASP A 192 -17.35 5.95 10.16
C ASP A 192 -17.55 6.98 9.02
N LEU A 193 -18.29 6.61 7.97
CA LEU A 193 -18.65 7.49 6.86
C LEU A 193 -19.35 8.78 7.31
N VAL A 194 -20.27 8.69 8.27
CA VAL A 194 -21.12 9.85 8.66
C VAL A 194 -20.56 10.65 9.83
N GLY A 195 -19.53 10.16 10.51
CA GLY A 195 -18.93 10.86 11.64
C GLY A 195 -17.94 10.01 12.44
N GLN A 196 -17.49 10.58 13.55
CA GLN A 196 -16.49 9.97 14.43
C GLN A 196 -16.83 10.15 15.90
N GLN A 197 -16.49 9.15 16.72
CA GLN A 197 -16.74 9.18 18.15
C GLN A 197 -15.72 8.36 18.95
N ARG A 198 -15.15 8.98 20.00
CA ARG A 198 -14.49 8.30 21.12
C ARG A 198 -15.51 7.60 22.04
N VAL A 199 -15.48 6.29 22.13
CA VAL A 199 -16.41 5.47 22.91
C VAL A 199 -15.63 4.68 23.98
N LYS A 200 -16.22 4.51 25.17
CA LYS A 200 -15.68 3.62 26.21
C LYS A 200 -16.23 2.23 25.98
N ILE A 201 -15.36 1.27 25.67
CA ILE A 201 -15.74 -0.12 25.36
C ILE A 201 -15.26 -1.04 26.50
N ASN A 202 -16.11 -2.00 26.85
CA ASN A 202 -15.89 -2.94 27.95
C ASN A 202 -15.46 -4.30 27.40
N PHE A 203 -14.16 -4.50 27.25
CA PHE A 203 -13.60 -5.72 26.69
C PHE A 203 -13.60 -6.86 27.69
N CYS A 204 -14.20 -7.98 27.33
CA CYS A 204 -14.09 -9.22 28.07
C CYS A 204 -12.77 -9.94 27.73
N PHE A 205 -12.16 -10.60 28.71
CA PHE A 205 -10.90 -11.34 28.50
C PHE A 205 -11.06 -12.66 27.74
N CYS A 206 -12.28 -13.19 27.61
CA CYS A 206 -12.53 -14.47 26.94
C CYS A 206 -12.22 -14.43 25.43
N MET A 207 -12.07 -13.24 24.84
CA MET A 207 -11.84 -13.06 23.42
C MET A 207 -10.88 -11.92 23.11
N PRO A 208 -10.21 -11.96 21.94
CA PRO A 208 -9.41 -10.84 21.46
C PRO A 208 -10.25 -9.55 21.36
N ARG A 209 -9.64 -8.41 21.72
CA ARG A 209 -10.28 -7.09 21.60
C ARG A 209 -10.64 -6.75 20.16
N SER A 210 -9.87 -7.24 19.20
CA SER A 210 -10.11 -7.11 17.77
C SER A 210 -11.43 -7.71 17.32
N VAL A 211 -11.75 -8.92 17.79
CA VAL A 211 -13.02 -9.61 17.49
C VAL A 211 -14.20 -8.88 18.12
N GLN A 212 -14.03 -8.40 19.36
CA GLN A 212 -15.06 -7.62 20.06
C GLN A 212 -15.34 -6.26 19.41
N LEU A 213 -14.35 -5.62 18.79
CA LEU A 213 -14.59 -4.44 17.97
C LEU A 213 -15.31 -4.78 16.67
N LEU A 214 -14.93 -5.89 16.04
CA LEU A 214 -15.59 -6.31 14.81
C LEU A 214 -17.07 -6.66 15.05
N SER A 215 -17.41 -7.23 16.22
CA SER A 215 -18.79 -7.56 16.59
C SER A 215 -19.72 -6.37 16.77
N ILE A 216 -19.19 -5.14 16.79
CA ILE A 216 -19.97 -3.89 16.75
C ILE A 216 -19.82 -3.15 15.40
N GLY A 217 -19.28 -3.80 14.37
CA GLY A 217 -19.16 -3.27 13.01
C GLY A 217 -17.88 -2.50 12.70
N PHE A 218 -16.85 -2.54 13.56
CA PHE A 218 -15.60 -1.79 13.39
C PHE A 218 -14.37 -2.69 13.32
N LEU A 219 -13.55 -2.52 12.28
CA LEU A 219 -12.28 -3.20 12.19
C LEU A 219 -11.20 -2.44 12.99
N PRO A 220 -10.42 -3.13 13.83
CA PRO A 220 -9.40 -2.50 14.68
C PRO A 220 -8.16 -2.06 13.91
N SER A 221 -7.53 -0.97 14.37
CA SER A 221 -6.26 -0.49 13.83
C SER A 221 -5.02 -1.25 14.30
N SER A 222 -5.11 -2.01 15.39
CA SER A 222 -4.00 -2.82 15.93
C SER A 222 -4.52 -4.13 16.54
N PRO A 223 -3.68 -5.18 16.62
CA PRO A 223 -4.15 -6.53 16.94
C PRO A 223 -4.53 -6.70 18.42
N ALA A 224 -3.69 -6.21 19.34
CA ALA A 224 -3.83 -6.50 20.78
C ALA A 224 -4.55 -5.39 21.56
N LYS A 225 -4.02 -4.17 21.52
CA LYS A 225 -4.55 -2.97 22.21
C LYS A 225 -4.99 -1.92 21.17
N PRO A 226 -6.12 -2.12 20.47
CA PRO A 226 -6.62 -1.15 19.49
C PRO A 226 -6.90 0.17 20.18
N THR A 227 -6.58 1.28 19.50
CA THR A 227 -6.90 2.64 19.98
C THR A 227 -7.83 3.38 19.01
N ALA A 228 -8.02 2.82 17.83
CA ALA A 228 -8.98 3.29 16.84
C ALA A 228 -9.61 2.08 16.13
N GLY A 229 -10.85 2.25 15.68
CA GLY A 229 -11.57 1.30 14.85
C GLY A 229 -12.27 2.04 13.71
N PHE A 230 -12.34 1.41 12.54
CA PHE A 230 -12.97 1.99 11.36
C PHE A 230 -14.12 1.10 10.92
N SER A 231 -15.27 1.70 10.62
CA SER A 231 -16.43 0.93 10.22
C SER A 231 -16.15 0.13 8.95
N MET A 232 -16.77 -1.05 8.85
CA MET A 232 -16.62 -1.90 7.67
C MET A 232 -17.07 -1.18 6.39
N ARG A 233 -18.17 -0.42 6.45
CA ARG A 233 -18.66 0.39 5.33
C ARG A 233 -17.68 1.49 4.89
N LEU A 234 -16.94 2.10 5.82
CA LEU A 234 -15.93 3.11 5.47
C LEU A 234 -14.73 2.47 4.76
N LEU A 235 -14.28 1.30 5.23
CA LEU A 235 -13.18 0.56 4.62
C LEU A 235 -13.56 0.05 3.23
N GLU A 236 -14.79 -0.45 3.08
CA GLU A 236 -15.33 -0.88 1.79
C GLU A 236 -15.47 0.30 0.82
N TYR A 237 -16.00 1.45 1.26
CA TYR A 237 -16.09 2.65 0.44
C TYR A 237 -14.71 3.11 -0.05
N HIS A 238 -13.71 3.16 0.84
CA HIS A 238 -12.35 3.46 0.42
C HIS A 238 -11.80 2.43 -0.57
N ASN A 239 -12.12 1.14 -0.40
CA ASN A 239 -11.71 0.12 -1.34
C ASN A 239 -12.26 0.40 -2.76
N TYR A 240 -13.55 0.71 -2.88
CA TYR A 240 -14.16 1.08 -4.15
C TYR A 240 -13.60 2.37 -4.73
N ALA A 241 -13.39 3.39 -3.90
CA ALA A 241 -12.82 4.67 -4.32
C ALA A 241 -11.37 4.52 -4.81
N TRP A 242 -10.60 3.63 -4.17
CA TRP A 242 -9.26 3.28 -4.62
C TRP A 242 -9.29 2.53 -5.97
N GLN A 243 -10.22 1.57 -6.13
CA GLN A 243 -10.39 0.78 -7.35
C GLN A 243 -10.88 1.60 -8.55
N ASN A 244 -11.83 2.51 -8.36
CA ASN A 244 -12.47 3.23 -9.48
C ASN A 244 -11.90 4.63 -9.70
N SER A 245 -11.36 5.27 -8.66
CA SER A 245 -10.95 6.69 -8.72
C SER A 245 -9.51 6.93 -8.26
N ASN A 246 -8.72 5.86 -8.04
CA ASN A 246 -7.32 5.96 -7.61
C ASN A 246 -7.12 6.79 -6.33
N VAL A 247 -8.13 6.82 -5.47
CA VAL A 247 -8.10 7.62 -4.24
C VAL A 247 -6.97 7.14 -3.35
N ARG A 248 -6.04 8.05 -3.05
CA ARG A 248 -4.89 7.76 -2.19
C ARG A 248 -5.32 7.76 -0.72
N LEU A 249 -4.79 6.81 0.03
CA LEU A 249 -5.17 6.59 1.42
C LEU A 249 -4.91 7.80 2.33
N LYS A 250 -3.72 8.38 2.28
CA LYS A 250 -3.38 9.52 3.18
C LYS A 250 -4.28 10.74 2.95
N PRO A 251 -4.47 11.25 1.71
CA PRO A 251 -5.45 12.31 1.45
C PRO A 251 -6.87 11.92 1.84
N PHE A 252 -7.31 10.69 1.55
CA PHE A 252 -8.64 10.23 1.92
C PHE A 252 -8.90 10.32 3.42
N VAL A 253 -7.96 9.86 4.25
CA VAL A 253 -8.11 9.91 5.71
C VAL A 253 -8.16 11.36 6.21
N GLU A 254 -7.38 12.25 5.60
CA GLU A 254 -7.42 13.68 5.96
C GLU A 254 -8.75 14.33 5.54
N THR A 255 -9.26 14.01 4.35
CA THR A 255 -10.59 14.42 3.91
C THR A 255 -11.66 13.91 4.87
N GLN A 256 -11.61 12.62 5.25
CA GLN A 256 -12.56 12.02 6.18
C GLN A 256 -12.50 12.69 7.56
N ARG A 257 -11.29 13.03 8.04
CA ARG A 257 -11.08 13.75 9.30
C ARG A 257 -11.77 15.11 9.27
N ILE A 258 -11.50 15.93 8.26
CA ILE A 258 -12.08 17.28 8.13
C ILE A 258 -13.61 17.17 8.02
N PHE A 259 -14.10 16.28 7.16
CA PHE A 259 -15.54 16.07 6.95
C PHE A 259 -16.26 15.61 8.23
N SER A 260 -15.62 14.73 9.01
CA SER A 260 -16.18 14.22 10.26
C SER A 260 -16.16 15.26 11.38
N GLU A 261 -15.14 16.13 11.44
CA GLU A 261 -15.03 17.20 12.45
C GLU A 261 -16.11 18.27 12.34
N GLU A 262 -16.70 18.45 11.16
CA GLU A 262 -17.86 19.35 10.96
C GLU A 262 -19.17 18.77 11.49
N ARG A 263 -19.29 17.44 11.49
CA ARG A 263 -20.56 16.71 11.74
C ARG A 263 -20.60 16.05 13.10
N SER A 264 -19.45 15.87 13.72
CA SER A 264 -19.28 15.10 14.94
C SER A 264 -18.10 15.61 15.75
N LYS A 265 -17.83 15.00 16.90
CA LYS A 265 -16.81 15.54 17.81
C LYS A 265 -15.41 15.44 17.21
N VAL A 266 -14.56 16.40 17.55
CA VAL A 266 -13.14 16.36 17.20
C VAL A 266 -12.46 15.27 18.03
N LEU A 267 -11.86 14.29 17.36
CA LEU A 267 -10.96 13.33 17.98
C LEU A 267 -9.60 14.00 18.21
N TRP A 268 -9.34 14.45 19.44
CA TRP A 268 -8.10 15.15 19.77
C TRP A 268 -6.92 14.20 19.95
N ASN A 269 -5.73 14.67 19.57
CA ASN A 269 -4.47 14.06 20.01
C ASN A 269 -4.33 14.15 21.54
N HIS A 270 -3.36 13.41 22.11
CA HIS A 270 -3.17 13.33 23.57
C HIS A 270 -3.01 14.72 24.21
N ARG A 271 -2.25 15.62 23.57
CA ARG A 271 -1.98 16.99 24.04
C ARG A 271 -3.14 17.97 23.78
N LYS A 272 -4.24 17.53 23.15
CA LYS A 272 -5.38 18.37 22.73
C LYS A 272 -4.97 19.63 21.95
N THR A 273 -3.94 19.51 21.13
CA THR A 273 -3.42 20.61 20.28
C THR A 273 -3.98 20.57 18.87
N ALA A 274 -4.20 19.37 18.33
CA ALA A 274 -4.72 19.15 16.99
C ALA A 274 -5.64 17.92 16.95
N GLY A 275 -6.35 17.76 15.83
CA GLY A 275 -7.01 16.50 15.50
C GLY A 275 -5.99 15.36 15.49
N ARG A 276 -6.42 14.18 15.95
CA ARG A 276 -5.60 12.98 16.01
C ARG A 276 -5.23 12.56 14.60
N ASP A 277 -3.95 12.27 14.37
CA ASP A 277 -3.53 11.64 13.13
C ASP A 277 -3.96 10.16 13.12
N LEU A 278 -4.83 9.83 12.17
CA LEU A 278 -5.38 8.49 11.97
C LEU A 278 -4.85 7.81 10.71
N ARG A 279 -3.93 8.43 9.96
CA ARG A 279 -3.41 7.91 8.67
C ARG A 279 -2.81 6.51 8.81
N GLN A 280 -1.95 6.31 9.82
CA GLN A 280 -1.35 5.00 10.08
C GLN A 280 -2.37 3.98 10.61
N CYS A 281 -3.32 4.42 11.45
CA CYS A 281 -4.38 3.57 12.00
C CYS A 281 -5.28 3.03 10.88
N PHE A 282 -5.72 3.92 9.98
CA PHE A 282 -6.54 3.56 8.83
C PHE A 282 -5.76 2.67 7.86
N SER A 283 -4.49 3.01 7.55
CA SER A 283 -3.63 2.19 6.69
C SER A 283 -3.55 0.75 7.18
N SER A 284 -3.36 0.58 8.48
CA SER A 284 -3.24 -0.74 9.11
C SER A 284 -4.56 -1.52 9.02
N SER A 285 -5.69 -0.85 9.28
CA SER A 285 -7.02 -1.48 9.18
C SER A 285 -7.36 -1.85 7.75
N MET A 286 -6.99 -1.02 6.77
CA MET A 286 -7.21 -1.28 5.35
C MET A 286 -6.41 -2.49 4.85
N LEU A 287 -5.19 -2.69 5.34
CA LEU A 287 -4.41 -3.89 5.04
C LEU A 287 -5.07 -5.15 5.59
N VAL A 288 -5.55 -5.11 6.85
CA VAL A 288 -6.30 -6.24 7.45
C VAL A 288 -7.60 -6.49 6.69
N TYR A 289 -8.31 -5.45 6.29
CA TYR A 289 -9.53 -5.61 5.49
C TYR A 289 -9.26 -6.32 4.16
N ARG A 290 -8.18 -5.96 3.45
CA ARG A 290 -7.79 -6.63 2.20
C ARG A 290 -7.37 -8.07 2.43
N ASP A 291 -6.62 -8.34 3.50
CA ASP A 291 -6.26 -9.71 3.91
C ASP A 291 -7.50 -10.57 4.21
N LEU A 292 -8.54 -10.01 4.83
CA LEU A 292 -9.83 -10.71 5.03
C LEU A 292 -10.55 -11.02 3.70
N LEU A 293 -10.43 -10.15 2.70
CA LEU A 293 -10.96 -10.40 1.35
C LEU A 293 -10.20 -11.54 0.67
N ASP A 294 -8.86 -11.50 0.72
CA ASP A 294 -8.00 -12.53 0.15
C ASP A 294 -8.24 -13.90 0.81
N GLN A 295 -8.30 -13.95 2.14
CA GLN A 295 -8.65 -15.18 2.88
C GLN A 295 -10.05 -15.72 2.52
N THR A 296 -11.00 -14.86 2.17
CA THR A 296 -12.33 -15.30 1.70
C THR A 296 -12.20 -16.05 0.39
N ILE A 297 -11.41 -15.53 -0.55
CA ILE A 297 -11.15 -16.16 -1.84
C ILE A 297 -10.43 -17.51 -1.62
N ASP A 298 -9.38 -17.51 -0.80
CA ASP A 298 -8.62 -18.72 -0.46
C ASP A 298 -9.50 -19.80 0.16
N LEU A 299 -10.41 -19.43 1.07
CA LEU A 299 -11.32 -20.35 1.71
C LEU A 299 -12.23 -21.01 0.68
N VAL A 300 -12.82 -20.23 -0.23
CA VAL A 300 -13.69 -20.75 -1.30
C VAL A 300 -12.91 -21.70 -2.20
N GLN A 301 -11.72 -21.30 -2.65
CA GLN A 301 -10.87 -22.12 -3.52
C GLN A 301 -10.47 -23.45 -2.86
N LYS A 302 -10.08 -23.41 -1.58
CA LYS A 302 -9.71 -24.61 -0.80
C LYS A 302 -10.90 -25.52 -0.55
N THR A 303 -12.05 -24.95 -0.19
CA THR A 303 -13.28 -25.71 0.11
C THR A 303 -13.81 -26.43 -1.14
N LEU A 304 -13.72 -25.78 -2.31
CA LEU A 304 -14.12 -26.36 -3.58
C LEU A 304 -13.02 -27.22 -4.24
N THR A 305 -11.86 -27.38 -3.59
CA THR A 305 -10.71 -28.14 -4.11
C THR A 305 -10.29 -27.73 -5.52
N LEU A 306 -10.32 -26.42 -5.81
CA LEU A 306 -10.04 -25.90 -7.15
C LEU A 306 -8.60 -26.16 -7.57
N THR A 307 -8.41 -26.71 -8.77
CA THR A 307 -7.09 -26.81 -9.40
C THR A 307 -6.55 -25.43 -9.77
N GLU A 308 -5.25 -25.31 -10.06
CA GLU A 308 -4.67 -24.03 -10.53
C GLU A 308 -5.37 -23.51 -11.80
N LYS A 309 -5.82 -24.42 -12.67
CA LYS A 309 -6.60 -24.07 -13.86
C LYS A 309 -7.98 -23.53 -13.49
N ASP A 310 -8.67 -24.13 -12.51
CA ASP A 310 -9.97 -23.67 -12.03
C ASP A 310 -9.87 -22.31 -11.32
N LYS A 311 -8.76 -22.06 -10.61
CA LYS A 311 -8.47 -20.74 -10.03
C LYS A 311 -8.33 -19.67 -11.12
N LEU A 312 -7.60 -19.95 -12.21
CA LEU A 312 -7.53 -19.03 -13.35
C LEU A 312 -8.87 -18.91 -14.09
N ALA A 313 -9.66 -19.98 -14.17
CA ALA A 313 -10.98 -19.93 -14.78
C ALA A 313 -11.95 -19.03 -14.01
N SER A 314 -11.98 -19.16 -12.68
CA SER A 314 -12.88 -18.39 -11.81
C SER A 314 -12.41 -16.97 -11.53
N GLY A 315 -11.10 -16.77 -11.36
CA GLY A 315 -10.53 -15.49 -10.92
C GLY A 315 -9.91 -14.63 -12.03
N THR A 316 -9.57 -15.22 -13.18
CA THR A 316 -8.88 -14.51 -14.27
C THR A 316 -9.72 -14.42 -15.53
N CYS A 317 -9.97 -15.54 -16.20
CA CYS A 317 -10.68 -15.56 -17.48
C CYS A 317 -11.35 -16.92 -17.73
N PRO A 318 -12.67 -17.03 -17.52
CA PRO A 318 -13.44 -18.24 -17.78
C PRO A 318 -13.33 -18.70 -19.25
N ALA A 319 -13.30 -17.75 -20.20
CA ALA A 319 -13.20 -18.06 -21.62
C ALA A 319 -11.85 -18.69 -22.01
N CYS A 320 -10.77 -18.36 -21.29
CA CYS A 320 -9.46 -18.92 -21.56
C CYS A 320 -9.19 -20.21 -20.79
N PHE A 321 -9.57 -20.28 -19.50
CA PHE A 321 -9.14 -21.36 -18.61
C PHE A 321 -10.28 -22.29 -18.19
N GLY A 322 -11.53 -21.90 -18.42
CA GLY A 322 -12.70 -22.71 -18.13
C GLY A 322 -12.84 -23.94 -19.03
N PRO A 323 -13.78 -24.82 -18.71
CA PRO A 323 -14.05 -26.01 -19.52
C PRO A 323 -14.51 -25.59 -20.92
N SER A 324 -13.94 -26.23 -21.95
CA SER A 324 -14.41 -26.07 -23.31
C SER A 324 -15.60 -27.00 -23.54
N SER A 325 -16.73 -26.46 -23.98
CA SER A 325 -17.88 -27.24 -24.46
C SER A 325 -17.63 -27.90 -25.83
N LYS A 326 -16.48 -27.63 -26.48
CA LYS A 326 -16.16 -28.02 -27.86
C LYS A 326 -17.22 -27.61 -28.90
N THR A 327 -18.02 -26.59 -28.58
CA THR A 327 -19.04 -26.02 -29.46
C THR A 327 -18.48 -24.80 -30.21
N GLY A 328 -18.83 -24.62 -31.48
CA GLY A 328 -18.46 -23.42 -32.27
C GLY A 328 -17.13 -23.52 -33.04
N LEU A 329 -16.54 -22.36 -33.37
CA LEU A 329 -15.35 -22.25 -34.24
C LEU A 329 -14.11 -23.00 -33.73
N HIS A 330 -14.08 -23.42 -32.46
CA HIS A 330 -13.03 -24.27 -31.88
C HIS A 330 -12.84 -25.62 -32.59
N GLN A 331 -13.77 -26.02 -33.46
CA GLN A 331 -13.67 -27.21 -34.31
C GLN A 331 -12.77 -27.00 -35.54
N LEU A 332 -12.50 -25.75 -35.93
CA LEU A 332 -11.60 -25.47 -37.05
C LEU A 332 -10.16 -25.67 -36.59
N PRO A 333 -9.36 -26.54 -37.26
CA PRO A 333 -7.95 -26.76 -36.91
C PRO A 333 -7.10 -25.47 -36.93
N SER A 334 -7.55 -24.45 -37.68
CA SER A 334 -6.88 -23.15 -37.80
C SER A 334 -7.10 -22.21 -36.61
N VAL A 335 -8.16 -22.40 -35.82
CA VAL A 335 -8.50 -21.64 -34.61
C VAL A 335 -8.82 -22.59 -33.44
N ASP A 336 -8.18 -23.76 -33.48
CA ASP A 336 -8.11 -24.76 -32.41
C ASP A 336 -7.89 -24.05 -31.07
N ASN A 337 -8.37 -24.64 -29.96
CA ASN A 337 -8.51 -24.14 -28.58
C ASN A 337 -7.22 -23.56 -27.96
N ARG A 338 -6.60 -22.62 -28.67
CA ARG A 338 -5.29 -22.05 -28.44
C ARG A 338 -5.44 -20.96 -27.41
N LEU A 339 -4.68 -21.10 -26.35
CA LEU A 339 -4.53 -20.02 -25.41
C LEU A 339 -3.64 -18.95 -26.04
N ILE A 340 -4.16 -17.76 -26.28
CA ILE A 340 -3.38 -16.61 -26.75
C ILE A 340 -3.10 -15.70 -25.56
N VAL A 341 -1.82 -15.48 -25.30
CA VAL A 341 -1.32 -14.56 -24.26
C VAL A 341 -0.39 -13.53 -24.88
N SER A 342 -0.44 -12.32 -24.36
CA SER A 342 0.56 -11.28 -24.61
C SER A 342 1.59 -11.25 -23.48
N LEU A 343 2.80 -10.79 -23.78
CA LEU A 343 3.90 -10.54 -22.84
C LEU A 343 4.49 -9.17 -23.13
N ASP A 344 4.89 -8.45 -22.08
CA ASP A 344 5.50 -7.12 -22.18
C ASP A 344 6.03 -6.65 -20.81
N GLY A 345 7.05 -5.78 -20.83
CA GLY A 345 7.74 -5.25 -19.65
C GLY A 345 7.52 -3.75 -19.45
N ASN A 346 7.03 -3.36 -18.27
CA ASN A 346 6.86 -1.96 -17.89
C ASN A 346 7.93 -1.48 -16.89
N PHE A 347 8.87 -0.68 -17.40
CA PHE A 347 9.98 -0.08 -16.64
C PHE A 347 9.64 1.22 -15.90
N GLN A 348 8.41 1.73 -16.01
CA GLN A 348 7.96 2.88 -15.23
C GLN A 348 7.58 2.47 -13.80
N GLN A 349 7.18 1.21 -13.61
CA GLN A 349 6.79 0.59 -12.33
C GLN A 349 7.97 0.32 -11.37
N ARG A 350 8.88 1.29 -11.24
CA ARG A 350 10.08 1.21 -10.41
C ARG A 350 9.73 1.33 -8.93
N HIS A 351 10.51 0.66 -8.08
CA HIS A 351 10.47 0.79 -6.63
C HIS A 351 11.83 1.25 -6.14
N HIS A 352 11.87 2.22 -5.22
CA HIS A 352 13.13 2.66 -4.64
C HIS A 352 13.57 1.70 -3.54
N LYS A 353 14.86 1.36 -3.50
CA LYS A 353 15.43 0.49 -2.48
C LYS A 353 15.26 1.03 -1.05
N LEU A 354 15.23 2.35 -0.90
CA LEU A 354 15.02 3.05 0.37
C LEU A 354 13.52 3.32 0.67
N ALA A 355 12.60 2.89 -0.21
CA ALA A 355 11.17 3.10 -0.05
C ALA A 355 10.55 2.08 0.89
N GLY A 356 9.86 2.62 1.91
CA GLY A 356 9.34 1.81 3.00
C GLY A 356 10.45 1.05 3.75
N ARG A 357 10.09 0.45 4.88
CA ARG A 357 10.97 -0.47 5.59
C ARG A 357 10.41 -1.87 5.43
N SER A 358 11.23 -2.80 4.98
CA SER A 358 10.87 -4.21 4.81
C SER A 358 11.37 -4.99 6.01
N THR A 359 10.80 -4.75 7.19
CA THR A 359 11.15 -5.49 8.42
C THR A 359 10.49 -6.86 8.46
N VAL A 360 9.35 -6.99 7.78
CA VAL A 360 8.60 -8.23 7.61
C VAL A 360 9.06 -8.92 6.31
N PRO A 361 9.12 -10.27 6.27
CA PRO A 361 9.44 -11.01 5.06
C PRO A 361 8.60 -10.59 3.85
N LEU A 362 9.18 -10.72 2.66
CA LEU A 362 8.47 -10.44 1.41
C LEU A 362 7.33 -11.44 1.24
N VAL A 363 6.12 -10.93 0.97
CA VAL A 363 4.97 -11.73 0.56
C VAL A 363 4.74 -11.48 -0.92
N THR A 364 4.96 -12.52 -1.73
CA THR A 364 4.73 -12.49 -3.18
C THR A 364 3.32 -13.04 -3.46
N PRO A 365 2.37 -12.20 -3.91
CA PRO A 365 1.01 -12.66 -4.23
C PRO A 365 1.00 -13.70 -5.35
N ASP A 366 0.00 -14.59 -5.38
CA ASP A 366 -0.08 -15.71 -6.33
C ASP A 366 -0.05 -15.29 -7.81
N ILE A 367 -0.53 -14.09 -8.14
CA ILE A 367 -0.46 -13.54 -9.51
C ILE A 367 0.98 -13.24 -9.93
N PHE A 368 1.91 -13.06 -9.00
CA PHE A 368 3.32 -12.88 -9.29
C PHE A 368 4.05 -14.22 -9.38
N ILE A 369 5.03 -14.30 -10.28
CA ILE A 369 6.02 -15.38 -10.32
C ILE A 369 6.89 -15.29 -9.06
N GLN A 370 7.07 -16.43 -8.39
CA GLN A 370 7.90 -16.48 -7.19
C GLN A 370 9.36 -16.25 -7.56
N PRO A 371 10.15 -15.57 -6.69
CA PRO A 371 11.57 -15.38 -6.95
C PRO A 371 12.33 -16.69 -7.19
N SER A 372 11.97 -17.76 -6.45
CA SER A 372 12.52 -19.10 -6.64
C SER A 372 12.32 -19.63 -8.06
N ASP A 373 11.10 -19.53 -8.59
CA ASP A 373 10.75 -20.04 -9.92
C ASP A 373 11.52 -19.30 -11.02
N LEU A 374 11.73 -17.99 -10.82
CA LEU A 374 12.53 -17.19 -11.73
C LEU A 374 14.01 -17.58 -11.68
N ASP A 375 14.55 -17.85 -10.49
CA ASP A 375 15.94 -18.28 -10.33
C ASP A 375 16.18 -19.67 -10.91
N GLU A 376 15.24 -20.61 -10.74
CA GLU A 376 15.26 -21.91 -11.43
C GLU A 376 15.32 -21.77 -12.95
N VAL A 377 14.53 -20.85 -13.52
CA VAL A 377 14.52 -20.61 -14.97
C VAL A 377 15.85 -20.00 -15.44
N LYS A 378 16.46 -19.11 -14.66
CA LYS A 378 17.80 -18.58 -14.97
C LYS A 378 18.85 -19.69 -14.97
N GLU A 379 18.81 -20.57 -13.96
CA GLU A 379 19.73 -21.71 -13.88
C GLU A 379 19.53 -22.70 -15.03
N TYR A 380 18.28 -22.97 -15.38
CA TYR A 380 17.93 -23.79 -16.55
C TYR A 380 18.49 -23.19 -17.84
N ILE A 381 18.30 -21.88 -18.07
CA ILE A 381 18.86 -21.18 -19.23
C ILE A 381 20.39 -21.29 -19.25
N ALA A 382 21.06 -21.03 -18.14
CA ALA A 382 22.51 -21.11 -18.04
C ALA A 382 23.03 -22.52 -18.34
N THR A 383 22.29 -23.54 -17.90
CA THR A 383 22.61 -24.95 -18.19
C THR A 383 22.48 -25.24 -19.68
N GLN A 384 21.39 -24.83 -20.32
CA GLN A 384 21.20 -25.01 -21.76
C GLN A 384 22.26 -24.28 -22.60
N GLU A 385 22.67 -23.09 -22.18
CA GLU A 385 23.75 -22.34 -22.85
C GLU A 385 25.08 -23.08 -22.82
N ARG A 386 25.42 -23.73 -21.70
CA ARG A 386 26.62 -24.57 -21.57
C ARG A 386 26.53 -25.82 -22.44
N THR A 387 25.38 -26.51 -22.39
CA THR A 387 25.14 -27.75 -23.16
C THR A 387 25.23 -27.51 -24.66
N HIS A 388 24.60 -26.45 -25.16
CA HIS A 388 24.51 -26.16 -26.58
C HIS A 388 25.64 -25.25 -27.11
N LYS A 389 26.60 -24.85 -26.26
CA LYS A 389 27.76 -24.02 -26.62
C LYS A 389 27.38 -22.76 -27.41
N ILE A 390 26.36 -22.04 -26.94
CA ILE A 390 25.76 -20.95 -27.71
C ILE A 390 26.70 -19.72 -27.75
N PRO A 391 27.06 -19.21 -28.94
CA PRO A 391 27.87 -18.01 -29.07
C PRO A 391 27.07 -16.78 -28.60
N LYS A 392 27.75 -15.86 -27.90
CA LYS A 392 27.17 -14.57 -27.45
C LYS A 392 27.07 -13.59 -28.62
N LYS A 393 26.18 -13.84 -29.58
CA LYS A 393 25.83 -12.88 -30.63
C LYS A 393 24.50 -12.22 -30.30
N ALA A 394 24.48 -10.88 -30.31
CA ALA A 394 23.25 -10.13 -30.15
C ALA A 394 22.31 -10.33 -31.35
N ASP A 395 21.01 -10.43 -31.08
CA ASP A 395 19.99 -10.51 -32.11
C ASP A 395 19.62 -9.10 -32.56
N LYS A 396 19.77 -8.82 -33.86
CA LYS A 396 19.59 -7.46 -34.41
C LYS A 396 18.19 -6.89 -34.15
N CYS A 397 17.17 -7.75 -34.10
CA CYS A 397 15.80 -7.37 -33.78
C CYS A 397 15.61 -7.01 -32.29
N ALA A 398 16.42 -7.57 -31.39
CA ALA A 398 16.44 -7.14 -29.99
C ALA A 398 17.17 -5.79 -29.85
N ASP A 399 18.24 -5.58 -30.63
CA ASP A 399 19.00 -4.33 -30.63
C ASP A 399 18.23 -3.14 -31.24
N SER A 400 17.26 -3.39 -32.14
CA SER A 400 16.38 -2.37 -32.71
C SER A 400 15.22 -1.98 -31.78
N HIS A 401 14.84 -2.88 -30.86
CA HIS A 401 13.85 -2.67 -29.81
C HIS A 401 14.46 -2.06 -28.54
N LYS A 402 15.33 -1.06 -28.74
CA LYS A 402 15.66 -0.14 -27.66
C LYS A 402 14.44 0.71 -27.37
N ALA A 403 13.57 0.23 -26.48
CA ALA A 403 12.66 1.09 -25.75
C ALA A 403 13.46 2.31 -25.27
N GLY A 404 12.90 3.52 -25.36
CA GLY A 404 13.59 4.82 -25.22
C GLY A 404 14.27 5.12 -23.87
N ASN A 405 14.80 4.14 -23.15
CA ASN A 405 15.50 4.23 -21.89
C ASN A 405 16.82 3.45 -21.82
N ASP A 406 17.35 2.90 -22.93
CA ASP A 406 18.72 2.34 -22.95
C ASP A 406 19.81 3.42 -22.77
N SER A 407 19.43 4.70 -22.71
CA SER A 407 20.24 5.81 -22.22
C SER A 407 20.31 5.89 -20.68
N GLN A 408 19.63 5.00 -19.94
CA GLN A 408 19.64 4.94 -18.48
C GLN A 408 20.52 3.78 -18.00
N ASN A 409 21.79 4.12 -17.80
CA ASN A 409 22.87 3.24 -17.33
C ASN A 409 22.55 2.60 -15.96
N GLU A 410 23.33 1.60 -15.55
CA GLU A 410 23.33 1.01 -14.19
C GLU A 410 23.27 2.07 -13.06
N THR A 411 23.83 3.26 -13.29
CA THR A 411 23.81 4.39 -12.34
C THR A 411 22.40 4.94 -12.06
N THR A 412 21.47 4.92 -13.02
CA THR A 412 20.07 5.34 -12.82
C THR A 412 19.29 4.34 -11.97
N TRP A 413 19.71 3.07 -11.98
CA TRP A 413 19.03 1.96 -11.30
C TRP A 413 19.58 1.64 -9.91
N LYS A 414 20.76 2.17 -9.52
CA LYS A 414 21.38 1.92 -8.21
C LYS A 414 20.46 2.22 -7.00
N ALA A 415 19.54 3.17 -7.16
CA ALA A 415 18.58 3.54 -6.11
C ALA A 415 17.28 2.72 -6.11
N CYS A 416 17.14 1.74 -7.02
CA CYS A 416 15.94 0.90 -7.17
C CYS A 416 16.27 -0.56 -6.87
N ASP A 417 15.41 -1.24 -6.12
CA ASP A 417 15.43 -2.70 -5.92
C ASP A 417 14.54 -3.42 -6.94
N ASP A 418 13.44 -2.79 -7.36
CA ASP A 418 12.62 -3.21 -8.50
C ASP A 418 12.74 -2.18 -9.64
N THR A 419 13.12 -2.63 -10.83
CA THR A 419 13.32 -1.78 -12.02
C THR A 419 12.12 -1.78 -12.98
N GLY A 420 11.13 -2.63 -12.74
CA GLY A 420 9.89 -2.70 -13.52
C GLY A 420 9.01 -3.90 -13.17
N VAL A 421 8.02 -4.17 -14.02
CA VAL A 421 7.13 -5.34 -13.94
C VAL A 421 6.99 -5.94 -15.33
N MET A 422 7.26 -7.23 -15.46
CA MET A 422 6.88 -8.04 -16.62
C MET A 422 5.44 -8.52 -16.42
N GLY A 423 4.62 -8.45 -17.46
CA GLY A 423 3.22 -8.88 -17.39
C GLY A 423 2.86 -9.90 -18.44
N SER A 424 1.76 -10.61 -18.18
CA SER A 424 1.04 -11.38 -19.18
C SER A 424 -0.45 -11.15 -19.08
N CYS A 425 -1.09 -10.92 -20.23
CA CYS A 425 -2.54 -10.86 -20.37
C CYS A 425 -3.01 -11.92 -21.36
N CYS A 426 -4.23 -12.44 -21.19
CA CYS A 426 -4.87 -13.19 -22.25
C CYS A 426 -5.48 -12.23 -23.28
N ARG A 427 -5.90 -12.77 -24.44
CA ARG A 427 -6.59 -12.01 -25.50
C ARG A 427 -7.89 -11.30 -25.09
N HIS A 428 -8.43 -11.58 -23.90
CA HIS A 428 -9.62 -10.91 -23.33
C HIS A 428 -9.25 -9.80 -22.33
N ASP A 429 -8.01 -9.31 -22.39
CA ASP A 429 -7.45 -8.26 -21.53
C ASP A 429 -7.41 -8.59 -20.02
N SER A 430 -7.55 -9.88 -19.66
CA SER A 430 -7.40 -10.36 -18.29
C SER A 430 -5.94 -10.66 -17.96
N VAL A 431 -5.47 -10.19 -16.81
CA VAL A 431 -4.09 -10.37 -16.32
C VAL A 431 -3.91 -11.80 -15.84
N VAL A 432 -2.96 -12.52 -16.44
CA VAL A 432 -2.67 -13.92 -16.10
C VAL A 432 -1.61 -13.99 -15.00
N PHE A 433 -0.39 -13.53 -15.29
CA PHE A 433 0.70 -13.48 -14.32
C PHE A 433 1.56 -12.23 -14.49
N LEU A 434 2.24 -11.85 -13.41
CA LEU A 434 3.21 -10.77 -13.36
C LEU A 434 4.56 -11.33 -12.90
N ALA A 435 5.67 -10.71 -13.26
CA ALA A 435 6.97 -11.00 -12.67
C ALA A 435 7.67 -9.69 -12.36
N ASN A 436 8.30 -9.62 -11.19
CA ASN A 436 8.99 -8.42 -10.78
C ASN A 436 10.36 -8.34 -11.46
N ILE A 437 10.70 -7.19 -12.03
CA ILE A 437 12.00 -7.00 -12.69
C ILE A 437 12.99 -6.48 -11.65
N HIS A 438 14.05 -7.25 -11.42
CA HIS A 438 15.07 -6.97 -10.41
C HIS A 438 16.42 -6.66 -11.06
N GLY A 439 17.02 -5.52 -10.69
CA GLY A 439 18.36 -5.15 -11.16
C GLY A 439 18.40 -4.84 -12.67
N THR A 440 19.29 -5.52 -13.40
CA THR A 440 19.66 -5.22 -14.80
C THR A 440 18.53 -5.54 -15.80
N GLY A 441 17.51 -4.68 -15.85
CA GLY A 441 16.50 -4.65 -16.91
C GLY A 441 15.72 -5.94 -17.14
N GLU A 442 15.02 -5.99 -18.28
CA GLU A 442 14.30 -7.19 -18.72
C GLU A 442 15.30 -8.26 -19.17
N ASN A 443 15.32 -9.37 -18.43
CA ASN A 443 16.01 -10.59 -18.84
C ASN A 443 14.99 -11.55 -19.46
N ARG A 444 15.39 -12.26 -20.51
CA ARG A 444 14.61 -13.33 -21.18
C ARG A 444 14.12 -14.42 -20.22
N ALA A 445 14.72 -14.57 -19.04
CA ALA A 445 14.19 -15.43 -17.98
C ALA A 445 12.78 -15.04 -17.50
N LEU A 446 12.41 -13.76 -17.51
CA LEU A 446 11.10 -13.27 -17.05
C LEU A 446 9.93 -13.77 -17.92
N PRO A 447 9.91 -13.54 -19.25
CA PRO A 447 8.85 -14.09 -20.10
C PRO A 447 8.81 -15.62 -20.06
N LEU A 448 9.99 -16.27 -19.97
CA LEU A 448 10.06 -17.73 -19.91
C LEU A 448 9.54 -18.31 -18.58
N ALA A 449 9.73 -17.63 -17.46
CA ALA A 449 9.18 -18.06 -16.18
C ALA A 449 7.66 -17.97 -16.15
N ILE A 450 7.09 -16.89 -16.72
CA ILE A 450 5.64 -16.78 -16.92
C ILE A 450 5.13 -17.90 -17.83
N LEU A 451 5.81 -18.13 -18.96
CA LEU A 451 5.41 -19.17 -19.91
C LEU A 451 5.50 -20.58 -19.31
N LYS A 452 6.57 -20.90 -18.57
CA LYS A 452 6.73 -22.18 -17.84
C LYS A 452 5.53 -22.43 -16.93
N ARG A 453 5.09 -21.42 -16.16
CA ARG A 453 3.94 -21.53 -15.27
C ARG A 453 2.63 -21.72 -16.04
N ILE A 454 2.43 -21.00 -17.16
CA ILE A 454 1.24 -21.16 -18.00
C ILE A 454 1.16 -22.58 -18.57
N LEU A 455 2.27 -23.09 -19.13
CA LEU A 455 2.33 -24.43 -19.73
C LEU A 455 2.01 -25.53 -18.70
N ALA A 456 2.57 -25.42 -17.49
CA ALA A 456 2.28 -26.34 -16.39
C ALA A 456 0.79 -26.39 -16.01
N ILE A 457 0.05 -25.28 -16.16
CA ILE A 457 -1.38 -25.19 -15.80
C ILE A 457 -2.29 -25.67 -16.93
N VAL A 458 -1.98 -25.37 -18.19
CA VAL A 458 -2.84 -25.74 -19.32
C VAL A 458 -2.69 -27.20 -19.75
N GLY A 459 -1.56 -27.82 -19.43
CA GLY A 459 -1.20 -29.18 -19.82
C GLY A 459 -0.58 -29.25 -21.23
N PRO A 460 0.09 -30.36 -21.56
CA PRO A 460 0.91 -30.46 -22.77
C PRO A 460 0.07 -30.43 -24.05
N GLU A 461 -1.19 -30.86 -24.03
CA GLU A 461 -1.99 -31.03 -25.26
C GLU A 461 -2.60 -29.72 -25.81
N ARG A 462 -2.43 -28.58 -25.12
CA ARG A 462 -3.08 -27.34 -25.51
C ARG A 462 -2.12 -26.40 -26.24
N PRO A 463 -2.42 -25.99 -27.49
CA PRO A 463 -1.63 -24.96 -28.17
C PRO A 463 -1.60 -23.64 -27.39
N VAL A 464 -0.43 -23.01 -27.31
CA VAL A 464 -0.23 -21.69 -26.70
C VAL A 464 0.40 -20.74 -27.71
N GLY A 465 -0.30 -19.64 -27.98
CA GLY A 465 0.19 -18.51 -28.77
C GLY A 465 0.72 -17.40 -27.87
N VAL A 466 1.95 -16.97 -28.08
CA VAL A 466 2.60 -15.88 -27.35
C VAL A 466 2.80 -14.69 -28.29
N LEU A 467 2.14 -13.58 -27.99
CA LEU A 467 2.38 -12.28 -28.63
C LEU A 467 3.31 -11.45 -27.74
N TYR A 468 4.42 -11.00 -28.30
CA TYR A 468 5.42 -10.24 -27.55
C TYR A 468 6.17 -9.33 -28.50
N ASP A 469 6.51 -8.13 -28.06
CA ASP A 469 7.29 -7.18 -28.86
C ASP A 469 8.61 -7.78 -29.32
N LEU A 470 9.27 -8.55 -28.46
CA LEU A 470 10.48 -9.32 -28.80
C LEU A 470 10.17 -10.79 -29.14
N GLY A 471 8.96 -11.12 -29.58
CA GLY A 471 8.52 -12.49 -29.86
C GLY A 471 9.40 -13.22 -30.88
N CYS A 472 9.86 -12.53 -31.93
CA CYS A 472 10.78 -13.09 -32.91
C CYS A 472 12.15 -13.45 -32.30
N SER A 473 12.64 -12.63 -31.36
CA SER A 473 13.92 -12.81 -30.68
C SER A 473 13.82 -13.92 -29.64
N LEU A 474 12.69 -13.97 -28.93
CA LEU A 474 12.40 -15.00 -27.95
C LEU A 474 12.26 -16.38 -28.61
N ASP A 475 11.60 -16.48 -29.76
CA ASP A 475 11.51 -17.74 -30.53
C ASP A 475 12.89 -18.27 -30.93
N LYS A 476 13.74 -17.40 -31.50
CA LYS A 476 15.13 -17.76 -31.85
C LYS A 476 15.90 -18.19 -30.60
N PHE A 477 15.76 -17.46 -29.50
CA PHE A 477 16.44 -17.75 -28.23
C PHE A 477 16.06 -19.12 -27.69
N VAL A 478 14.76 -19.44 -27.68
CA VAL A 478 14.20 -20.72 -27.25
C VAL A 478 14.72 -21.86 -28.13
N ASN A 479 14.67 -21.70 -29.46
CA ASN A 479 15.12 -22.72 -30.40
C ASN A 479 16.63 -23.00 -30.27
N LEU A 480 17.45 -21.96 -30.16
CA LEU A 480 18.91 -22.12 -30.03
C LEU A 480 19.30 -22.87 -28.76
N ARG A 481 18.58 -22.64 -27.66
CA ARG A 481 18.87 -23.24 -26.35
C ARG A 481 18.04 -24.49 -26.05
N ASN A 482 17.26 -24.98 -27.03
CA ASN A 482 16.36 -26.12 -26.86
C ASN A 482 15.47 -26.01 -25.60
N ILE A 483 14.97 -24.80 -25.32
CA ILE A 483 14.13 -24.51 -24.17
C ILE A 483 12.73 -25.08 -24.43
N PHE A 484 12.13 -25.71 -23.41
CA PHE A 484 10.81 -26.39 -23.51
C PHE A 484 10.75 -27.46 -24.60
N ALA A 485 11.79 -28.30 -24.72
CA ALA A 485 11.90 -29.30 -25.79
C ALA A 485 10.63 -30.17 -25.97
N GLU A 486 9.99 -30.57 -24.87
CA GLU A 486 8.78 -31.39 -24.86
C GLU A 486 7.55 -30.60 -25.37
N ASP A 487 7.33 -29.39 -24.84
CA ASP A 487 6.16 -28.57 -25.18
C ASP A 487 6.33 -27.72 -26.44
N ARG A 488 7.53 -27.72 -27.05
CA ARG A 488 7.93 -26.76 -28.08
C ARG A 488 6.95 -26.67 -29.24
N HIS A 489 6.42 -27.80 -29.67
CA HIS A 489 5.51 -27.93 -30.80
C HIS A 489 4.12 -27.30 -30.53
N TRP A 490 3.74 -27.15 -29.26
CA TRP A 490 2.50 -26.49 -28.85
C TRP A 490 2.65 -24.97 -28.74
N ILE A 491 3.88 -24.45 -28.71
CA ILE A 491 4.16 -23.02 -28.52
C ILE A 491 4.36 -22.34 -29.87
N LYS A 492 3.61 -21.26 -30.10
CA LYS A 492 3.76 -20.40 -31.28
C LYS A 492 4.05 -18.96 -30.84
N PHE A 493 5.09 -18.36 -31.40
CA PHE A 493 5.43 -16.96 -31.16
C PHE A 493 4.98 -16.07 -32.32
N GLY A 494 4.51 -14.88 -31.96
CA GLY A 494 4.23 -13.77 -32.86
C GLY A 494 4.65 -12.45 -32.22
N THR A 495 4.77 -11.41 -33.05
CA THR A 495 5.03 -10.06 -32.57
C THR A 495 3.73 -9.28 -32.44
N SER A 496 3.56 -8.48 -31.39
CA SER A 496 2.42 -7.56 -31.25
C SER A 496 2.24 -6.74 -32.53
N VAL A 497 1.00 -6.57 -32.98
CA VAL A 497 0.71 -6.10 -34.35
C VAL A 497 1.29 -4.70 -34.59
N PHE A 498 1.23 -3.78 -33.62
CA PHE A 498 1.78 -2.43 -33.79
C PHE A 498 3.31 -2.40 -33.74
N HIS A 499 3.93 -3.36 -33.03
CA HIS A 499 5.38 -3.46 -32.88
C HIS A 499 6.05 -4.26 -34.00
N SER A 500 5.27 -5.00 -34.79
CA SER A 500 5.77 -5.87 -35.86
C SER A 500 6.62 -5.14 -36.90
N TYR A 501 6.30 -3.88 -37.22
CA TYR A 501 7.03 -3.08 -38.22
C TYR A 501 8.42 -2.59 -37.76
N ALA A 502 8.72 -2.65 -36.45
CA ALA A 502 10.03 -2.30 -35.92
C ALA A 502 11.08 -3.43 -36.08
N HIS A 503 10.66 -4.58 -36.63
CA HIS A 503 11.54 -5.74 -36.86
C HIS A 503 12.08 -5.79 -38.29
N GLU A 504 13.14 -6.56 -38.50
CA GLU A 504 13.67 -6.84 -39.84
C GLU A 504 12.60 -7.50 -40.74
N TRP A 505 12.63 -7.21 -42.05
CA TRP A 505 11.63 -7.65 -43.01
C TRP A 505 11.29 -9.15 -42.92
N SER A 506 12.29 -10.02 -42.78
CA SER A 506 12.09 -11.47 -42.63
C SER A 506 11.30 -11.82 -41.36
N CYS A 507 11.55 -11.11 -40.26
CA CYS A 507 10.78 -11.25 -39.03
C CYS A 507 9.36 -10.70 -39.17
N GLN A 508 9.16 -9.60 -39.91
CA GLN A 508 7.82 -9.07 -40.18
C GLN A 508 6.96 -10.11 -40.90
N ILE A 509 7.48 -10.74 -41.96
CA ILE A 509 6.73 -11.75 -42.70
C ILE A 509 6.49 -13.00 -41.85
N LYS A 510 7.50 -13.45 -41.09
CA LYS A 510 7.43 -14.69 -40.33
C LYS A 510 6.58 -14.59 -39.06
N TYR A 511 6.67 -13.49 -38.30
CA TYR A 511 6.10 -13.36 -36.95
C TYR A 511 4.92 -12.39 -36.84
N ASN A 512 4.55 -11.66 -37.90
CA ASN A 512 3.37 -10.80 -37.84
C ASN A 512 2.08 -11.64 -37.76
N PRO A 513 1.22 -11.43 -36.74
CA PRO A 513 -0.01 -12.18 -36.55
C PRO A 513 -0.97 -12.11 -37.73
N ARG A 514 -0.91 -11.04 -38.54
CA ARG A 514 -1.73 -10.87 -39.76
C ARG A 514 -1.38 -11.88 -40.85
N TYR A 515 -0.13 -12.33 -40.91
CA TYR A 515 0.34 -13.31 -41.90
C TYR A 515 0.37 -14.74 -41.35
N GLN A 516 0.23 -14.91 -40.03
CA GLN A 516 0.23 -16.21 -39.38
C GLN A 516 -1.18 -16.74 -39.11
N LYS A 517 -1.42 -18.01 -39.42
CA LYS A 517 -2.70 -18.66 -39.09
C LYS A 517 -2.86 -18.88 -37.58
N GLY A 518 -4.08 -18.62 -37.09
CA GLY A 518 -4.53 -19.01 -35.74
C GLY A 518 -4.31 -18.01 -34.62
N TRP A 519 -4.29 -16.71 -34.93
CA TRP A 519 -4.36 -15.62 -33.93
C TRP A 519 -5.76 -15.00 -33.81
N GLY A 520 -6.64 -15.25 -34.78
CA GLY A 520 -7.91 -14.54 -34.88
C GLY A 520 -7.69 -13.03 -35.03
N LEU A 521 -8.48 -12.23 -34.30
CA LEU A 521 -8.35 -10.77 -34.23
C LEU A 521 -7.50 -10.30 -33.03
N SER A 522 -6.61 -11.15 -32.52
CA SER A 522 -5.76 -10.79 -31.38
C SER A 522 -4.62 -9.87 -31.84
N ASP A 523 -4.50 -8.70 -31.22
CA ASP A 523 -3.52 -7.66 -31.58
C ASP A 523 -2.21 -7.75 -30.77
N GLY A 524 -2.26 -8.30 -29.55
CA GLY A 524 -1.12 -8.38 -28.63
C GLY A 524 -1.00 -7.20 -27.68
N GLU A 525 -1.95 -6.26 -27.70
CA GLU A 525 -1.84 -4.94 -27.06
C GLU A 525 -2.50 -4.88 -25.67
N SER A 526 -2.91 -6.04 -25.14
CA SER A 526 -3.59 -6.16 -23.85
C SER A 526 -2.76 -5.61 -22.68
N LEU A 527 -1.43 -5.65 -22.78
CA LEU A 527 -0.55 -5.14 -21.73
C LEU A 527 -0.43 -3.63 -21.75
N GLU A 528 -0.45 -2.96 -22.90
CA GLU A 528 -0.50 -1.50 -22.97
C GLU A 528 -1.76 -0.95 -22.29
N ARG A 529 -2.91 -1.63 -22.47
CA ARG A 529 -4.15 -1.31 -21.76
C ARG A 529 -4.02 -1.54 -20.25
N LEU A 530 -3.31 -2.59 -19.83
CA LEU A 530 -3.01 -2.83 -18.42
C LEU A 530 -2.14 -1.71 -17.85
N TRP A 531 -1.05 -1.34 -18.52
CA TRP A 531 -0.11 -0.30 -18.10
C TRP A 531 -0.78 1.05 -17.97
N SER A 532 -1.61 1.43 -18.95
CA SER A 532 -2.45 2.62 -18.85
C SER A 532 -3.32 2.60 -17.59
N SER A 533 -3.98 1.47 -17.29
CA SER A 533 -4.83 1.33 -16.10
C SER A 533 -4.09 1.35 -14.75
N LEU A 534 -2.79 1.01 -14.76
CA LEU A 534 -1.91 1.01 -13.60
C LEU A 534 -1.08 2.30 -13.47
N SER A 535 -1.14 3.21 -14.43
CA SER A 535 -0.34 4.43 -14.48
C SER A 535 -0.44 5.29 -13.21
N ALA A 536 -1.67 5.44 -12.68
CA ALA A 536 -1.94 6.19 -11.45
C ALA A 536 -1.27 5.59 -10.19
N GLN A 537 -0.91 4.30 -10.23
CA GLN A 537 -0.24 3.60 -9.13
C GLN A 537 1.28 3.79 -9.15
N ILE A 538 1.88 4.18 -10.29
CA ILE A 538 3.34 4.27 -10.45
C ILE A 538 3.96 5.19 -9.39
N SER A 539 3.50 6.44 -9.32
CA SER A 539 4.02 7.44 -8.37
C SER A 539 3.86 7.02 -6.91
N PRO A 540 2.66 6.64 -6.42
CA PRO A 540 2.51 6.28 -5.01
C PRO A 540 3.20 4.97 -4.63
N LEU A 541 3.24 3.96 -5.51
CA LEU A 541 3.85 2.66 -5.20
C LEU A 541 5.38 2.70 -5.25
N ARG A 542 5.97 3.65 -5.98
CA ARG A 542 7.42 3.87 -6.01
C ARG A 542 8.03 4.12 -4.64
N TYR A 543 7.25 4.69 -3.72
CA TYR A 543 7.66 5.03 -2.34
C TYR A 543 6.94 4.20 -1.27
N ALA A 544 6.17 3.18 -1.66
CA ALA A 544 5.54 2.26 -0.73
C ALA A 544 6.58 1.29 -0.13
N SER A 545 6.20 0.44 0.83
CA SER A 545 7.02 -0.74 1.11
C SER A 545 6.83 -1.77 -0.01
N ARG A 546 7.81 -2.66 -0.18
CA ARG A 546 7.77 -3.68 -1.24
C ARG A 546 6.52 -4.58 -1.15
N ASN A 547 6.16 -5.03 0.06
CA ASN A 547 4.91 -5.77 0.29
C ASN A 547 3.66 -4.98 -0.09
N ASN A 548 3.61 -3.68 0.25
CA ASN A 548 2.47 -2.84 -0.11
C ASN A 548 2.39 -2.62 -1.63
N ARG A 549 3.53 -2.52 -2.33
CA ARG A 549 3.58 -2.43 -3.78
C ARG A 549 3.02 -3.69 -4.42
N LEU A 550 3.54 -4.87 -4.08
CA LEU A 550 3.09 -6.13 -4.67
C LEU A 550 1.61 -6.40 -4.37
N GLY A 551 1.19 -6.22 -3.11
CA GLY A 551 -0.21 -6.37 -2.73
C GLY A 551 -1.14 -5.38 -3.43
N ALA A 552 -0.72 -4.12 -3.61
CA ALA A 552 -1.51 -3.14 -4.35
C ALA A 552 -1.64 -3.48 -5.84
N LEU A 553 -0.55 -3.90 -6.49
CA LEU A 553 -0.60 -4.32 -7.90
C LEU A 553 -1.48 -5.56 -8.08
N SER A 554 -1.33 -6.56 -7.20
CA SER A 554 -2.16 -7.77 -7.22
C SER A 554 -3.65 -7.42 -7.02
N HIS A 555 -3.98 -6.63 -6.00
CA HIS A 555 -5.36 -6.19 -5.74
C HIS A 555 -5.98 -5.46 -6.92
N ARG A 556 -5.19 -4.61 -7.61
CA ARG A 556 -5.65 -3.88 -8.80
C ARG A 556 -5.88 -4.78 -9.99
N CYS A 557 -4.99 -5.74 -10.23
CA CYS A 557 -5.11 -6.69 -11.33
C CYS A 557 -6.29 -7.65 -11.11
N ASN A 558 -6.48 -8.13 -9.88
CA ASN A 558 -7.64 -8.95 -9.52
C ASN A 558 -8.96 -8.21 -9.76
N TYR A 559 -9.04 -6.92 -9.38
CA TYR A 559 -10.21 -6.10 -9.68
C TYR A 559 -10.45 -5.94 -11.19
N ARG A 560 -9.39 -5.71 -11.97
CA ARG A 560 -9.50 -5.64 -13.44
C ARG A 560 -10.02 -6.96 -14.03
N ASN A 561 -9.54 -8.09 -13.53
CA ASN A 561 -10.02 -9.41 -13.97
C ASN A 561 -11.50 -9.60 -13.64
N GLN A 562 -11.94 -9.20 -12.44
CA GLN A 562 -13.37 -9.22 -12.08
C GLN A 562 -14.23 -8.37 -13.03
N GLN A 563 -13.74 -7.19 -13.44
CA GLN A 563 -14.42 -6.37 -14.44
C GLN A 563 -14.48 -7.05 -15.82
N SER A 564 -13.37 -7.66 -16.26
CA SER A 564 -13.30 -8.42 -17.51
C SER A 564 -14.30 -9.58 -17.52
N ILE A 565 -14.40 -10.33 -16.42
CA ILE A 565 -15.36 -11.45 -16.26
C ILE A 565 -16.80 -10.96 -16.40
N ARG A 566 -17.18 -9.89 -15.69
CA ARG A 566 -18.54 -9.32 -15.77
C ARG A 566 -18.88 -8.85 -17.19
N ASN A 567 -17.91 -8.26 -17.89
CA ASN A 567 -18.12 -7.83 -19.28
C ASN A 567 -18.29 -9.03 -20.24
N LEU A 568 -17.58 -10.14 -20.02
CA LEU A 568 -17.78 -11.37 -20.79
C LEU A 568 -19.19 -11.95 -20.58
N GLU A 569 -19.72 -11.91 -19.37
CA GLU A 569 -21.09 -12.34 -19.07
C GLU A 569 -22.15 -11.50 -19.81
N GLN A 570 -21.96 -10.18 -19.87
CA GLN A 570 -22.85 -9.28 -20.62
C GLN A 570 -22.84 -9.55 -22.13
N ILE A 571 -21.68 -9.88 -22.69
CA ILE A 571 -21.57 -10.26 -24.11
C ILE A 571 -22.36 -11.56 -24.37
N ARG A 572 -22.28 -12.54 -23.46
CA ARG A 572 -23.04 -13.79 -23.58
C ARG A 572 -24.55 -13.56 -23.48
N SER A 573 -25.02 -12.73 -22.56
CA SER A 573 -26.45 -12.46 -22.38
C SER A 573 -27.06 -11.63 -23.52
N SER A 574 -26.28 -10.74 -24.14
CA SER A 574 -26.72 -9.93 -25.28
C SER A 574 -26.71 -10.66 -26.62
N THR A 575 -25.92 -11.74 -26.75
CA THR A 575 -25.79 -12.50 -28.01
C THR A 575 -26.76 -13.68 -28.14
N GLY A 576 -27.64 -13.92 -27.17
CA GLY A 576 -28.74 -14.88 -27.31
C GLY A 576 -28.32 -16.33 -27.58
N ALA A 577 -27.10 -16.73 -27.20
CA ALA A 577 -26.65 -18.12 -27.32
C ALA A 577 -26.94 -18.87 -26.01
N ALA A 578 -28.16 -19.40 -25.91
CA ALA A 578 -28.54 -20.46 -24.98
C ALA A 578 -28.02 -21.81 -25.50
#